data_AF-A0A3D4A991-F1
#
_entry.id   AF-A0A3D4A991-F1
#
_cell.length_a   1.000
_cell.length_b   1.000
_cell.length_c   1.000
_cell.angle_alpha   90.00
_cell.angle_beta   90.00
_cell.angle_gamma   90.00
#
_symmetry.space_group_name_H-M   'P 1'
#
loop_
_entity.id
_entity.type
_entity.pdbx_description
1 polymer ?
#
loop_
_entity_poly.entity_id
_entity_poly.type
_entity_poly.pdbx_seq_one_letter_code
_entity_poly.pdbx_strand_id
1 'polypeptide(L)'
;MCIRDRAARSLGDEVAAQKAFSITRADVERTVREQPDYGAAFCLLGLIDAGLGRKEEAIREGRRAVELLPITKDAVDGANMMKYLAVIYAWTGEKDLAVQQIAATLQVPADLSYGQLKLHPYWDSLRGDPRFEKIVASLAPKS
;
A
#
# COMPACT_ATOMS: atom_id res chain seq x y z
N MET A 1 -19.42 -11.81 12.37
CA MET A 1 -18.40 -10.89 12.94
C MET A 1 -17.55 -10.41 11.78
N CYS A 2 -17.82 -9.20 11.27
CA CYS A 2 -17.33 -8.76 9.96
C CYS A 2 -15.85 -8.36 10.02
N ILE A 3 -15.08 -8.75 9.01
CA ILE A 3 -13.62 -8.61 8.89
C ILE A 3 -13.19 -7.12 8.70
N ARG A 4 -14.15 -6.19 8.70
CA ARG A 4 -13.92 -4.74 8.54
C ARG A 4 -13.45 -4.04 9.82
N ASP A 5 -13.73 -4.60 11.00
CA ASP A 5 -13.58 -3.87 12.27
C ASP A 5 -12.17 -3.85 12.87
N ARG A 6 -11.21 -4.63 12.35
CA ARG A 6 -9.90 -4.80 13.03
C ARG A 6 -8.73 -4.00 12.43
N ALA A 7 -8.79 -3.58 11.17
CA ALA A 7 -7.77 -2.68 10.60
C ALA A 7 -8.06 -1.19 10.87
N ALA A 8 -9.30 -0.88 11.30
CA ALA A 8 -9.82 0.49 11.38
C ALA A 8 -9.51 1.24 12.69
N ARG A 9 -8.91 0.60 13.69
CA ARG A 9 -8.65 1.25 15.00
C ARG A 9 -7.43 2.17 15.05
N SER A 10 -6.57 2.18 14.03
CA SER A 10 -5.37 3.03 14.03
C SER A 10 -5.52 4.35 13.26
N LEU A 11 -6.63 4.57 12.56
CA LEU A 11 -7.02 5.88 12.03
C LEU A 11 -8.32 6.25 12.74
N GLY A 12 -8.20 6.96 13.85
CA GLY A 12 -9.25 7.20 14.86
C GLY A 12 -10.48 8.01 14.41
N ASP A 13 -10.81 8.03 13.13
CA ASP A 13 -12.08 8.55 12.64
C ASP A 13 -12.37 7.97 11.24
N GLU A 14 -13.04 6.81 11.22
CA GLU A 14 -13.47 6.09 10.01
C GLU A 14 -14.20 7.00 9.03
N VAL A 15 -15.06 7.87 9.55
CA VAL A 15 -15.88 8.77 8.75
C VAL A 15 -15.03 9.95 8.27
N ALA A 16 -14.11 10.48 9.07
CA ALA A 16 -13.22 11.56 8.62
C ALA A 16 -12.14 11.09 7.64
N ALA A 17 -11.58 9.88 7.79
CA ALA A 17 -10.66 9.30 6.82
C ALA A 17 -11.37 9.02 5.50
N GLN A 18 -12.56 8.39 5.54
CA GLN A 18 -13.37 8.15 4.34
C GLN A 18 -13.81 9.45 3.65
N LYS A 19 -14.16 10.48 4.43
CA LYS A 19 -14.57 11.80 3.92
C LYS A 19 -13.38 12.59 3.37
N ALA A 20 -12.21 12.53 4.01
CA ALA A 20 -10.98 13.10 3.50
C ALA A 20 -10.55 12.40 2.20
N PHE A 21 -10.58 11.05 2.17
CA PHE A 21 -10.30 10.28 0.96
C PHE A 21 -11.28 10.61 -0.18
N SER A 22 -12.57 10.74 0.11
CA SER A 22 -13.58 11.06 -0.92
C SER A 22 -13.43 12.48 -1.47
N ILE A 23 -13.12 13.48 -0.63
CA ILE A 23 -12.89 14.86 -1.08
C ILE A 23 -11.61 14.93 -1.91
N THR A 24 -10.53 14.30 -1.45
CA THR A 24 -9.23 14.33 -2.12
C THR A 24 -9.21 13.47 -3.39
N ARG A 25 -10.07 12.46 -3.53
CA ARG A 25 -10.10 11.59 -4.72
C ARG A 25 -10.32 12.35 -6.01
N ALA A 26 -11.34 13.23 -6.06
CA ALA A 26 -11.69 13.94 -7.29
C ALA A 26 -10.56 14.88 -7.75
N ASP A 27 -9.85 15.48 -6.80
CA ASP A 27 -8.71 16.34 -7.09
C ASP A 27 -7.50 15.54 -7.58
N VAL A 28 -7.19 14.41 -6.93
CA VAL A 28 -6.11 13.53 -7.37
C VAL A 28 -6.42 12.90 -8.73
N GLU A 29 -7.67 12.53 -8.99
CA GLU A 29 -8.11 12.01 -10.29
C GLU A 29 -7.94 13.06 -11.40
N ARG A 30 -8.22 14.34 -11.10
CA ARG A 30 -7.93 15.44 -12.03
C ARG A 30 -6.43 15.56 -12.31
N THR A 31 -5.60 15.53 -11.27
CA THR A 31 -4.14 15.56 -11.41
C THR A 31 -3.64 14.41 -12.29
N VAL A 32 -4.15 13.19 -12.10
CA VAL A 32 -3.79 12.03 -12.92
C VAL A 32 -4.17 12.22 -14.40
N ARG A 33 -5.31 12.86 -14.68
CA ARG A 33 -5.69 13.19 -16.06
C ARG A 33 -4.83 14.28 -16.68
N GLU A 34 -4.49 15.31 -15.91
CA GLU A 34 -3.68 16.44 -16.37
C GLU A 34 -2.20 16.08 -16.50
N GLN A 35 -1.72 15.13 -15.69
CA GLN A 35 -0.33 14.68 -15.62
C GLN A 35 -0.27 13.15 -15.67
N PRO A 36 -0.48 12.54 -16.85
CA PRO A 36 -0.57 11.08 -17.00
C PRO A 36 0.75 10.33 -16.79
N ASP A 37 1.86 11.06 -16.62
CA ASP A 37 3.19 10.57 -16.31
C ASP A 37 3.61 10.77 -14.84
N TYR A 38 2.76 11.41 -14.02
CA TYR A 38 3.06 11.68 -12.62
C TYR A 38 2.71 10.48 -11.72
N GLY A 39 3.67 9.57 -11.57
CA GLY A 39 3.51 8.30 -10.84
C GLY A 39 3.03 8.46 -9.39
N ALA A 40 3.45 9.50 -8.66
CA ALA A 40 3.04 9.72 -7.28
C ALA A 40 1.52 10.01 -7.15
N ALA A 41 0.92 10.69 -8.14
CA ALA A 41 -0.52 10.92 -8.15
C ALA A 41 -1.31 9.62 -8.35
N PHE A 42 -0.83 8.72 -9.22
CA PHE A 42 -1.41 7.38 -9.37
C PHE A 42 -1.29 6.55 -8.09
N CYS A 43 -0.16 6.63 -7.39
CA CYS A 43 0.02 5.94 -6.11
C CYS A 43 -0.99 6.42 -5.06
N LEU A 44 -1.16 7.74 -4.94
CA LEU A 44 -2.11 8.33 -4.01
C LEU A 44 -3.55 7.96 -4.36
N LEU A 45 -3.90 7.98 -5.66
CA LEU A 45 -5.23 7.58 -6.12
C LEU A 45 -5.50 6.12 -5.76
N GLY A 46 -4.52 5.23 -5.97
CA GLY A 46 -4.65 3.81 -5.65
C GLY A 46 -4.85 3.54 -4.15
N LEU A 47 -4.17 4.29 -3.28
CA LEU A 47 -4.36 4.19 -1.82
C LEU A 47 -5.74 4.70 -1.38
N ILE A 48 -6.19 5.81 -1.96
CA ILE A 48 -7.53 6.36 -1.74
C ILE A 48 -8.58 5.31 -2.15
N ASP A 49 -8.45 4.75 -3.34
CA ASP A 49 -9.40 3.78 -3.88
C ASP A 49 -9.39 2.47 -3.09
N ALA A 50 -8.24 2.03 -2.59
CA ALA A 50 -8.15 0.88 -1.68
C ALA A 50 -8.91 1.14 -0.36
N GLY A 51 -8.72 2.32 0.24
CA GLY A 51 -9.44 2.73 1.46
C GLY A 51 -10.96 2.86 1.25
N LEU A 52 -11.38 3.31 0.06
CA LEU A 52 -12.79 3.41 -0.31
C LEU A 52 -13.43 2.04 -0.71
N GLY A 53 -12.64 0.98 -0.80
CA GLY A 53 -13.09 -0.35 -1.22
C GLY A 53 -13.25 -0.52 -2.75
N ARG A 54 -12.70 0.40 -3.54
CA ARG A 54 -12.67 0.39 -5.01
C ARG A 54 -11.47 -0.43 -5.49
N LYS A 55 -11.57 -1.74 -5.28
CA LYS A 55 -10.45 -2.67 -5.42
C LYS A 55 -9.81 -2.64 -6.80
N GLU A 56 -10.61 -2.74 -7.85
CA GLU A 56 -10.09 -2.88 -9.22
C GLU A 56 -9.41 -1.58 -9.67
N GLU A 57 -9.95 -0.42 -9.32
CA GLU A 57 -9.32 0.89 -9.54
C GLU A 57 -7.98 0.98 -8.80
N ALA A 58 -8.00 0.68 -7.50
CA ALA A 58 -6.84 0.78 -6.63
C ALA A 58 -5.63 0.00 -7.17
N ILE A 59 -5.87 -1.25 -7.59
CA ILE A 59 -4.82 -2.11 -8.14
C ILE A 59 -4.30 -1.59 -9.48
N ARG A 60 -5.17 -1.12 -10.37
CA ARG A 60 -4.75 -0.56 -11.66
C ARG A 60 -3.85 0.66 -11.46
N GLU A 61 -4.26 1.57 -10.57
CA GLU A 61 -3.54 2.82 -10.30
C GLU A 61 -2.21 2.55 -9.59
N GLY A 62 -2.19 1.66 -8.59
CA GLY A 62 -0.96 1.26 -7.91
C GLY A 62 0.07 0.61 -8.85
N ARG A 63 -0.38 -0.26 -9.77
CA ARG A 63 0.51 -0.83 -10.81
C ARG A 63 1.05 0.24 -11.74
N ARG A 64 0.20 1.17 -12.17
CA ARG A 64 0.60 2.29 -13.03
C ARG A 64 1.64 3.19 -12.36
N ALA A 65 1.53 3.41 -11.06
CA ALA A 65 2.53 4.16 -10.30
C ALA A 65 3.94 3.51 -10.38
N VAL A 66 4.02 2.18 -10.21
CA VAL A 66 5.28 1.43 -10.33
C VAL A 66 5.84 1.45 -11.76
N GLU A 67 4.98 1.40 -12.78
CA GLU A 67 5.41 1.52 -14.19
C GLU A 67 5.99 2.90 -14.53
N LEU A 68 5.37 3.97 -14.01
CA LEU A 68 5.78 5.35 -14.29
C LEU A 68 7.03 5.79 -13.53
N LEU A 69 7.23 5.21 -12.35
CA LEU A 69 8.35 5.49 -11.47
C LEU A 69 9.00 4.18 -10.99
N PRO A 70 9.70 3.47 -11.91
CA PRO A 70 10.44 2.28 -11.54
C PRO A 70 11.71 2.64 -10.78
N ILE A 71 12.25 1.67 -10.03
CA ILE A 71 13.52 1.82 -9.28
C ILE A 71 14.72 2.21 -10.15
N THR A 72 14.67 1.91 -11.45
CA THR A 72 15.73 2.25 -12.40
C THR A 72 15.71 3.73 -12.79
N LYS A 73 14.56 4.40 -12.62
CA LYS A 73 14.38 5.83 -12.87
C LYS A 73 14.66 6.64 -11.62
N ASP A 74 14.11 6.22 -10.49
CA ASP A 74 14.39 6.77 -9.17
C ASP A 74 14.36 5.62 -8.14
N ALA A 75 15.51 5.33 -7.54
CA ALA A 75 15.64 4.22 -6.62
C ALA A 75 14.84 4.43 -5.33
N VAL A 76 14.74 5.67 -4.84
CA VAL A 76 14.08 6.01 -3.59
C VAL A 76 12.57 6.02 -3.80
N ASP A 77 12.10 6.81 -4.76
CA ASP A 77 10.67 6.92 -5.00
C ASP A 77 10.08 5.68 -5.64
N GLY A 78 10.85 4.97 -6.48
CA GLY A 78 10.43 3.69 -7.04
C GLY A 78 10.24 2.61 -5.97
N ALA A 79 11.12 2.55 -4.97
CA ALA A 79 10.95 1.66 -3.83
C ALA A 79 9.70 2.02 -3.01
N ASN A 80 9.39 3.30 -2.88
CA ASN A 80 8.14 3.75 -2.26
C ASN A 80 6.91 3.30 -3.06
N MET A 81 6.92 3.39 -4.40
CA MET A 81 5.81 2.89 -5.22
C MET A 81 5.60 1.38 -5.02
N MET A 82 6.67 0.60 -4.96
CA MET A 82 6.60 -0.84 -4.68
C MET A 82 6.00 -1.14 -3.30
N LYS A 83 6.40 -0.40 -2.27
CA LYS A 83 5.85 -0.49 -0.91
C LYS A 83 4.35 -0.18 -0.90
N TYR A 84 3.93 0.92 -1.49
CA TYR A 84 2.51 1.31 -1.50
C TYR A 84 1.64 0.38 -2.34
N LEU A 85 2.18 -0.21 -3.42
CA LEU A 85 1.48 -1.27 -4.14
C LEU A 85 1.21 -2.49 -3.24
N ALA A 86 2.15 -2.87 -2.37
CA ALA A 86 1.91 -3.91 -1.38
C ALA A 86 0.81 -3.52 -0.37
N VAL A 87 0.77 -2.26 0.07
CA VAL A 87 -0.29 -1.73 0.94
C VAL A 87 -1.66 -1.82 0.24
N ILE A 88 -1.74 -1.41 -1.03
CA ILE A 88 -2.95 -1.50 -1.84
C ILE A 88 -3.45 -2.95 -1.91
N TYR A 89 -2.57 -3.91 -2.17
CA TYR A 89 -2.96 -5.32 -2.15
C TYR A 89 -3.44 -5.79 -0.78
N ALA A 90 -2.77 -5.38 0.30
CA ALA A 90 -3.17 -5.74 1.66
C ALA A 90 -4.56 -5.18 2.02
N TRP A 91 -4.85 -3.94 1.63
CA TRP A 91 -6.12 -3.26 1.91
C TRP A 91 -7.27 -3.77 1.06
N THR A 92 -7.00 -4.20 -0.16
CA THR A 92 -7.99 -4.78 -1.08
C THR A 92 -8.21 -6.29 -0.87
N GLY A 93 -7.51 -6.90 0.09
CA GLY A 93 -7.65 -8.32 0.44
C GLY A 93 -6.85 -9.28 -0.44
N GLU A 94 -6.03 -8.76 -1.36
CA GLU A 94 -5.15 -9.53 -2.24
C GLU A 94 -3.89 -10.01 -1.51
N LYS A 95 -4.06 -10.87 -0.50
CA LYS A 95 -2.98 -11.27 0.42
C LYS A 95 -1.79 -11.91 -0.29
N ASP A 96 -2.04 -12.74 -1.29
CA ASP A 96 -1.00 -13.41 -2.07
C ASP A 96 -0.11 -12.40 -2.78
N LEU A 97 -0.72 -11.42 -3.45
CA LEU A 97 -0.01 -10.35 -4.14
C LEU A 97 0.70 -9.42 -3.15
N ALA A 98 0.09 -9.12 -2.01
CA ALA A 98 0.69 -8.29 -0.97
C ALA A 98 1.99 -8.92 -0.44
N VAL A 99 1.96 -10.21 -0.10
CA VAL A 99 3.13 -10.94 0.40
C VAL A 99 4.24 -11.01 -0.65
N GLN A 100 3.91 -11.31 -1.91
CA GLN A 100 4.88 -11.32 -3.01
C GLN A 100 5.51 -9.93 -3.21
N GLN A 101 4.70 -8.87 -3.19
CA GLN A 101 5.17 -7.51 -3.39
C GLN A 101 6.03 -7.01 -2.21
N ILE A 102 5.71 -7.39 -0.96
CA ILE A 102 6.58 -7.14 0.20
C ILE A 102 7.93 -7.82 -0.01
N ALA A 103 7.95 -9.09 -0.38
CA ALA A 103 9.19 -9.82 -0.61
C ALA A 103 10.06 -9.16 -1.68
N ALA A 104 9.45 -8.72 -2.79
CA ALA A 104 10.14 -7.98 -3.86
C ALA A 104 10.70 -6.63 -3.38
N THR A 105 9.91 -5.89 -2.59
CA THR A 105 10.33 -4.58 -2.03
C THR A 105 11.53 -4.73 -1.09
N LEU A 106 11.60 -5.84 -0.34
CA LEU A 106 12.74 -6.12 0.55
C LEU A 106 14.03 -6.53 -0.18
N GLN A 107 13.98 -6.79 -1.49
CA GLN A 107 15.19 -7.07 -2.29
C GLN A 107 15.90 -5.81 -2.74
N VAL A 108 15.31 -4.63 -2.53
CA VAL A 108 15.88 -3.33 -2.90
C VAL A 108 16.04 -2.44 -1.67
N PRO A 109 16.92 -1.43 -1.70
CA PRO A 109 16.96 -0.42 -0.66
C PRO A 109 15.61 0.31 -0.57
N ALA A 110 14.82 -0.01 0.45
CA ALA A 110 13.48 0.53 0.66
C ALA A 110 13.28 0.87 2.13
N ASP A 111 12.43 1.88 2.39
CA ASP A 111 11.93 2.18 3.74
C ASP A 111 10.81 1.18 4.13
N LEU A 112 11.20 -0.10 4.28
CA LEU A 112 10.34 -1.18 4.75
C LEU A 112 11.13 -2.06 5.73
N SER A 113 10.95 -1.80 7.02
CA SER A 113 11.69 -2.47 8.09
C SER A 113 10.87 -3.51 8.84
N TYR A 114 11.53 -4.31 9.68
CA TYR A 114 10.88 -5.20 10.64
C TYR A 114 9.81 -4.48 11.47
N GLY A 115 10.14 -3.30 12.02
CA GLY A 115 9.22 -2.51 12.84
C GLY A 115 7.99 -2.07 12.06
N GLN A 116 8.17 -1.63 10.82
CA GLN A 116 7.06 -1.27 9.92
C GLN A 116 6.14 -2.47 9.68
N LEU A 117 6.70 -3.63 9.30
CA LEU A 117 5.90 -4.82 9.03
C LEU A 117 5.22 -5.38 10.30
N LYS A 118 5.87 -5.29 11.46
CA LYS A 118 5.34 -5.86 12.71
C LYS A 118 4.26 -4.99 13.37
N LEU A 119 4.41 -3.66 13.29
CA LEU A 119 3.62 -2.72 14.11
C LEU A 119 2.63 -1.90 13.29
N HIS A 120 2.94 -1.59 12.03
CA HIS A 120 2.12 -0.65 11.26
C HIS A 120 0.76 -1.28 10.88
N PRO A 121 -0.37 -0.56 11.04
CA PRO A 121 -1.72 -1.09 10.78
C PRO A 121 -1.98 -1.45 9.31
N TYR A 122 -1.14 -0.99 8.38
CA TYR A 122 -1.24 -1.34 6.96
C TYR A 122 -1.27 -2.85 6.71
N TRP A 123 -0.59 -3.61 7.58
CA TRP A 123 -0.37 -5.04 7.41
C TRP A 123 -1.31 -5.89 8.27
N ASP A 124 -2.28 -5.27 8.95
CA ASP A 124 -3.18 -5.99 9.88
C ASP A 124 -3.95 -7.11 9.20
N SER A 125 -4.33 -6.93 7.93
CA SER A 125 -5.00 -7.96 7.13
C SER A 125 -4.12 -9.18 6.82
N LEU A 126 -2.80 -9.03 6.89
CA LEU A 126 -1.81 -10.08 6.63
C LEU A 126 -1.37 -10.83 7.89
N ARG A 127 -1.65 -10.29 9.09
CA ARG A 127 -1.32 -10.95 10.36
C ARG A 127 -2.00 -12.30 10.46
N GLY A 128 -1.23 -13.32 10.84
CA GLY A 128 -1.67 -14.71 10.86
C GLY A 128 -1.54 -15.47 9.54
N ASP A 129 -1.14 -14.83 8.44
CA ASP A 129 -0.67 -15.54 7.24
C ASP A 129 0.75 -16.08 7.49
N PRO A 130 0.98 -17.41 7.42
CA PRO A 130 2.30 -18.00 7.71
C PRO A 130 3.43 -17.45 6.84
N ARG A 131 3.13 -17.04 5.60
CA ARG A 131 4.13 -16.51 4.67
C ARG A 131 4.55 -15.11 5.07
N PHE A 132 3.59 -14.28 5.49
CA PHE A 132 3.86 -12.95 6.02
C PHE A 132 4.66 -13.03 7.33
N GLU A 133 4.22 -13.86 8.29
CA GLU A 133 4.91 -14.02 9.57
C GLU A 133 6.35 -14.53 9.38
N LYS A 134 6.60 -15.39 8.38
CA LYS A 134 7.95 -15.82 8.01
C LYS A 134 8.84 -14.66 7.54
N ILE A 135 8.32 -13.76 6.70
CA ILE A 135 9.03 -12.56 6.28
C ILE A 135 9.38 -11.71 7.49
N VAL A 136 8.39 -11.42 8.35
CA VAL A 136 8.58 -10.60 9.55
C VAL A 136 9.63 -11.22 10.49
N ALA A 137 9.54 -12.52 10.75
CA ALA A 137 10.52 -13.23 11.57
C ALA A 137 11.94 -13.18 10.98
N SER A 138 12.08 -13.25 9.65
CA SER A 138 13.40 -13.19 9.00
C SER A 138 14.12 -11.84 9.16
N LEU A 139 13.36 -10.77 9.40
CA LEU A 139 13.88 -9.41 9.59
C LEU A 139 14.08 -9.05 11.07
N ALA A 140 13.69 -9.93 12.00
CA ALA A 140 13.82 -9.66 13.42
C ALA A 140 15.30 -9.40 13.79
N PRO A 141 15.58 -8.45 14.69
CA PRO A 141 16.94 -8.21 15.18
C PRO A 141 17.54 -9.50 15.73
N LYS A 142 18.77 -9.83 15.32
CA LYS A 142 19.52 -10.94 15.91
C LYS A 142 19.97 -10.50 17.30
N SER A 143 19.52 -11.22 18.32
CA SER A 143 19.99 -11.13 19.71
C SER A 143 21.43 -11.63 19.85
#